data_AF-X1AF67-F1
#
_entry.id   AF-X1AF67-F1
#
_cell.length_a   1.000
_cell.length_b   1.000
_cell.length_c   1.000
_cell.angle_alpha   90.00
_cell.angle_beta   90.00
_cell.angle_gamma   90.00
#
_symmetry.space_group_name_H-M   'P 1'
#
loop_
_entity.id
_entity.type
_entity.pdbx_description
1 polymer ?
#
loop_
_entity_poly.entity_id
_entity_poly.type
_entity_poly.pdbx_seq_one_letter_code
_entity_poly.pdbx_strand_id
1 'polypeptide(L)'
;MTLHEIRETIEVPTVELDANGFGIVQKKINLTSRKRHIINHLDIFQDAIPYPDGAPILYIEWFVSPYPIIYGNNDLTQTLPNRGAMAGNDTVLMKAMCSNYQPDQFFNIETFPNQFLGAAPTFQFFSPHLYITGFIHGEAGAIVSNLAFSFYVATDDKKAGLVPYGLGLIRERSVAQGLNLVQQGRTIPPARNVGQIFPMWKYGGARPERMLRGDALADFFLPYASNDSEKMVNTANIRTYVKAARTMQGFDQAFGAFDAAKGQIPDWLRLHLNRGLVAGPIRAQQPPRKLADNGNTLMF
;
A
#
# COMPACT_ATOMS: atom_id res chain seq x y z
N MET A 1 6.92 -5.15 38.15
CA MET A 1 7.32 -4.16 37.13
C MET A 1 8.77 -3.89 37.43
N THR A 2 9.66 -4.32 36.55
CA THR A 2 11.11 -4.24 36.78
C THR A 2 11.67 -3.55 35.56
N LEU A 3 12.10 -2.30 35.75
CA LEU A 3 12.83 -1.56 34.74
C LEU A 3 14.15 -2.29 34.48
N HIS A 4 14.41 -2.63 33.23
CA HIS A 4 15.67 -3.19 32.78
C HIS A 4 16.40 -2.15 31.95
N GLU A 5 17.59 -1.76 32.40
CA GLU A 5 18.44 -0.82 31.69
C GLU A 5 19.45 -1.58 30.83
N ILE A 6 19.59 -1.15 29.59
CA ILE A 6 20.54 -1.69 28.62
C ILE A 6 21.44 -0.54 28.19
N ARG A 7 22.75 -0.74 28.31
CA ARG A 7 23.79 0.21 27.91
C ARG A 7 24.70 -0.51 26.94
N GLU A 8 24.65 -0.10 25.69
CA GLU A 8 25.35 -0.79 24.61
C GLU A 8 26.11 0.21 23.75
N THR A 9 27.27 -0.21 23.28
CA THR A 9 28.16 0.61 22.46
C THR A 9 28.36 0.00 21.09
N ILE A 10 28.53 0.85 20.08
CA ILE A 10 29.07 0.48 18.78
C ILE A 10 30.33 1.29 18.59
N GLU A 11 31.46 0.59 18.66
CA GLU A 11 32.79 1.14 18.43
C GLU A 11 33.43 0.34 17.30
N VAL A 12 33.70 1.01 16.19
CA VAL A 12 34.33 0.40 15.02
C VAL A 12 35.50 1.29 14.62
N PRO A 13 36.73 0.74 14.57
CA PRO A 13 37.92 1.55 14.28
C PRO A 13 37.88 2.11 12.86
N THR A 14 37.45 1.31 11.88
CA THR A 14 37.34 1.71 10.49
C THR A 14 36.15 1.03 9.81
N VAL A 15 35.44 1.76 8.96
CA VAL A 15 34.40 1.27 8.07
C VAL A 15 34.73 1.74 6.66
N GLU A 16 34.91 0.79 5.75
CA GLU A 16 35.09 1.08 4.32
C GLU A 16 33.72 1.20 3.66
N LEU A 17 33.48 2.32 2.98
CA LEU A 17 32.25 2.56 2.24
C LEU A 17 32.34 1.94 0.84
N ASP A 18 31.19 1.51 0.32
CA ASP A 18 31.12 0.95 -1.03
C ASP A 18 31.33 2.02 -2.14
N ALA A 19 31.23 1.59 -3.40
CA ALA A 19 31.36 2.49 -4.56
C ALA A 19 30.27 3.56 -4.66
N ASN A 20 29.20 3.47 -3.86
CA ASN A 20 28.14 4.47 -3.74
C ASN A 20 28.27 5.31 -2.45
N GLY A 21 29.34 5.10 -1.68
CA GLY A 21 29.56 5.80 -0.42
C GLY A 21 28.68 5.29 0.72
N PHE A 22 28.32 4.01 0.71
CA PHE A 22 27.41 3.41 1.69
C PHE A 22 28.07 2.29 2.50
N GLY A 23 27.82 2.28 3.81
CA GLY A 23 28.29 1.27 4.74
C GLY A 23 27.23 0.96 5.80
N ILE A 24 27.25 -0.27 6.33
CA ILE A 24 26.32 -0.71 7.38
C ILE A 24 27.11 -1.25 8.56
N VAL A 25 26.76 -0.79 9.76
CA VAL A 25 27.19 -1.36 11.03
C VAL A 25 25.99 -1.84 11.81
N GLN A 26 26.08 -3.01 12.45
CA GLN A 26 24.95 -3.58 13.17
C GLN A 26 25.39 -4.36 14.39
N LYS A 27 24.65 -4.19 15.49
CA LYS A 27 24.81 -4.95 16.74
C LYS A 27 23.49 -5.54 17.18
N LYS A 28 23.52 -6.81 17.61
CA LYS A 28 22.36 -7.52 18.16
C LYS A 28 22.47 -7.58 19.69
N ILE A 29 21.39 -7.19 20.35
CA ILE A 29 21.19 -7.29 21.79
C ILE A 29 20.15 -8.39 22.03
N ASN A 30 20.46 -9.34 22.92
CA ASN A 30 19.53 -10.41 23.25
C ASN A 30 18.70 -10.02 24.48
N LEU A 31 17.39 -10.28 24.41
CA LEU A 31 16.44 -10.01 25.49
C LEU A 31 15.80 -11.30 25.98
N THR A 32 15.13 -11.21 27.13
CA THR A 32 14.46 -12.37 27.71
C THR A 32 13.21 -12.77 26.91
N SER A 33 13.14 -14.04 26.50
CA SER A 33 12.00 -14.55 25.73
C SER A 33 10.71 -14.66 26.56
N ARG A 34 9.57 -14.78 25.87
CA ARG A 34 8.21 -14.89 26.47
C ARG A 34 7.78 -13.69 27.31
N LYS A 35 8.39 -12.54 27.06
CA LYS A 35 7.98 -11.27 27.63
C LYS A 35 7.52 -10.32 26.54
N ARG A 36 6.74 -9.35 26.95
CA ARG A 36 6.45 -8.14 26.22
C ARG A 36 7.35 -7.05 26.79
N HIS A 37 8.12 -6.44 25.91
CA HIS A 37 9.02 -5.33 26.22
C HIS A 37 8.29 -4.03 25.89
N ILE A 38 8.26 -3.10 26.84
CA ILE A 38 7.74 -1.75 26.64
C ILE A 38 8.92 -0.82 26.80
N ILE A 39 9.16 0.04 25.82
CA ILE A 39 10.23 1.02 25.90
C ILE A 39 9.75 2.19 26.74
N ASN A 40 10.54 2.57 27.75
CA ASN A 40 10.25 3.76 28.55
C ASN A 40 11.13 4.93 28.13
N HIS A 41 12.40 4.65 27.81
CA HIS A 41 13.35 5.68 27.41
C HIS A 41 14.37 5.12 26.43
N LEU A 42 14.76 5.93 25.46
CA LEU A 42 15.83 5.67 24.51
C LEU A 42 16.68 6.93 24.40
N ASP A 43 17.99 6.75 24.40
CA ASP A 43 18.92 7.85 24.16
C ASP A 43 20.13 7.38 23.36
N ILE A 44 20.73 8.32 22.65
CA ILE A 44 21.93 8.12 21.85
C ILE A 44 22.95 9.20 22.21
N PHE A 45 24.20 8.77 22.35
CA PHE A 45 25.31 9.66 22.63
C PHE A 45 26.45 9.39 21.67
N GLN A 46 27.07 10.45 21.16
CA GLN A 46 28.25 10.37 20.32
C GLN A 46 29.50 10.49 21.21
N ASP A 47 30.26 9.39 21.31
CA ASP A 47 31.45 9.35 22.17
C ASP A 47 32.70 9.91 21.47
N ALA A 48 32.78 9.76 20.15
CA ALA A 48 33.90 10.24 19.36
C ALA A 48 33.45 10.91 18.06
N ILE A 49 34.29 11.81 17.54
CA ILE A 49 34.08 12.42 16.23
C ILE A 49 34.67 11.47 15.18
N PRO A 50 33.84 10.86 14.32
CA PRO A 50 34.36 10.06 13.22
C PRO A 50 34.96 10.99 12.17
N TYR A 51 35.98 10.50 11.46
CA TYR A 51 36.58 11.25 10.37
C TYR A 51 36.70 10.37 9.13
N PRO A 52 36.13 10.78 7.99
CA PRO A 52 36.36 10.15 6.71
C PRO A 52 37.72 10.62 6.13
N ASP A 53 38.41 9.72 5.44
CA ASP A 53 39.70 10.03 4.79
C ASP A 53 39.52 11.03 3.63
N GLY A 54 39.67 12.33 3.93
CA GLY A 54 39.65 13.42 2.94
C GLY A 54 38.28 13.83 2.39
N ALA A 55 37.19 13.15 2.77
CA ALA A 55 35.84 13.43 2.25
C ALA A 55 35.06 14.43 3.14
N PRO A 56 34.50 15.53 2.61
CA PRO A 56 33.77 16.50 3.43
C PRO A 56 32.34 16.08 3.79
N ILE A 57 31.85 14.95 3.27
CA ILE A 57 30.46 14.53 3.39
C ILE A 57 30.37 13.26 4.24
N LEU A 58 29.64 13.34 5.35
CA LEU A 58 29.30 12.21 6.19
C LEU A 58 27.91 12.43 6.82
N TYR A 59 27.02 11.47 6.60
CA TYR A 59 25.71 11.36 7.24
C TYR A 59 25.57 9.97 7.84
N ILE A 60 24.96 9.87 9.02
CA ILE A 60 24.74 8.58 9.67
C ILE A 60 23.29 8.49 10.10
N GLU A 61 22.59 7.44 9.67
CA GLU A 61 21.25 7.09 10.16
C GLU A 61 21.37 5.95 11.17
N TRP A 62 20.97 6.19 12.41
CA TRP A 62 20.89 5.15 13.45
C TRP A 62 19.45 4.70 13.65
N PHE A 63 19.27 3.39 13.82
CA PHE A 63 17.99 2.74 14.03
C PHE A 63 18.05 1.77 15.21
N VAL A 64 17.06 1.83 16.08
CA VAL A 64 16.78 0.81 17.09
C VAL A 64 15.49 0.10 16.70
N SER A 65 15.55 -1.22 16.52
CA SER A 65 14.42 -1.99 15.98
C SER A 65 14.45 -3.46 16.43
N PRO A 66 13.30 -4.17 16.47
CA PRO A 66 13.28 -5.59 16.85
C PRO A 66 13.92 -6.52 15.82
N TYR A 67 13.94 -6.11 14.55
CA TYR A 67 14.51 -6.84 13.42
C TYR A 67 15.49 -5.95 12.64
N PRO A 68 16.46 -6.53 11.92
CA PRO A 68 17.40 -5.77 11.09
C PRO A 68 16.67 -4.84 10.12
N ILE A 69 17.11 -3.58 10.04
CA ILE A 69 16.64 -2.65 9.02
C ILE A 69 17.40 -2.91 7.73
N ILE A 70 16.67 -3.00 6.64
CA ILE A 70 17.20 -3.08 5.28
C ILE A 70 17.11 -1.69 4.63
N TYR A 71 18.08 -1.37 3.77
CA TYR A 71 18.02 -0.15 2.96
C TYR A 71 16.95 -0.29 1.88
N GLY A 72 16.31 0.83 1.53
CA GLY A 72 15.36 0.89 0.41
C GLY A 72 15.95 1.67 -0.76
N ASN A 73 15.30 1.60 -1.93
CA ASN A 73 15.75 2.31 -3.15
C ASN A 73 15.45 3.82 -3.15
N ASN A 74 15.25 4.42 -1.98
CA ASN A 74 14.98 5.86 -1.87
C ASN A 74 16.25 6.60 -1.48
N ASP A 75 16.43 7.79 -2.00
CA ASP A 75 17.62 8.58 -1.69
C ASP A 75 17.48 9.29 -0.34
N LEU A 76 18.61 9.41 0.38
CA LEU A 76 18.71 10.21 1.60
C LEU A 76 18.84 11.69 1.24
N THR A 77 19.72 11.99 0.28
CA THR A 77 19.88 13.31 -0.35
C THR A 77 19.94 13.12 -1.86
N GLN A 78 19.97 14.21 -2.65
CA GLN A 78 20.05 14.10 -4.11
C GLN A 78 21.21 13.24 -4.63
N THR A 79 22.29 13.10 -3.85
CA THR A 79 23.52 12.40 -4.25
C THR A 79 23.80 11.12 -3.46
N LEU A 80 23.08 10.88 -2.34
CA LEU A 80 23.31 9.74 -1.46
C LEU A 80 22.10 8.78 -1.55
N PRO A 81 22.22 7.67 -2.29
CA PRO A 81 21.15 6.70 -2.42
C PRO A 81 21.03 5.81 -1.16
N ASN A 82 20.02 4.93 -1.15
CA ASN A 82 19.88 3.82 -0.19
C ASN A 82 19.54 4.21 1.26
N ARG A 83 18.54 5.07 1.45
CA ARG A 83 18.03 5.45 2.78
C ARG A 83 17.34 4.29 3.49
N GLY A 84 17.45 4.27 4.82
CA GLY A 84 16.69 3.37 5.67
C GLY A 84 15.20 3.71 5.82
N ALA A 85 14.52 2.91 6.63
CA ALA A 85 13.09 3.06 6.91
C ALA A 85 12.76 4.46 7.49
N MET A 86 11.52 4.91 7.27
CA MET A 86 11.02 6.14 7.90
C MET A 86 10.82 5.93 9.40
N ALA A 87 11.01 6.98 10.20
CA ALA A 87 10.92 6.92 11.66
C ALA A 87 9.52 6.56 12.17
N GLY A 88 8.46 6.85 11.40
CA GLY A 88 7.07 6.51 11.74
C GLY A 88 6.67 5.06 11.43
N ASN A 89 7.59 4.22 10.97
CA ASN A 89 7.30 2.80 10.76
C ASN A 89 7.21 2.06 12.10
N ASP A 90 6.18 1.23 12.28
CA ASP A 90 5.94 0.40 13.47
C ASP A 90 7.16 -0.45 13.91
N THR A 91 8.03 -0.85 12.99
CA THR A 91 9.23 -1.65 13.32
C THR A 91 10.41 -0.81 13.81
N VAL A 92 10.37 0.51 13.65
CA VAL A 92 11.42 1.44 14.06
C VAL A 92 11.03 2.03 15.41
N LEU A 93 11.79 1.69 16.45
CA LEU A 93 11.53 2.13 17.81
C LEU A 93 12.19 3.48 18.11
N MET A 94 13.37 3.70 17.51
CA MET A 94 14.04 4.99 17.46
C MET A 94 14.77 5.13 16.14
N LYS A 95 14.76 6.35 15.62
CA LYS A 95 15.62 6.79 14.52
C LYS A 95 16.39 8.02 14.97
N ALA A 96 17.70 8.05 14.73
CA ALA A 96 18.52 9.24 14.91
C ALA A 96 19.27 9.58 13.62
N MET A 97 19.28 10.84 13.25
CA MET A 97 19.97 11.37 12.08
C MET A 97 21.15 12.22 12.55
N CYS A 98 22.37 11.78 12.22
CA CYS A 98 23.58 12.57 12.41
C CYS A 98 23.85 13.35 11.12
N SER A 99 23.79 14.68 11.22
CA SER A 99 23.96 15.60 10.09
C SER A 99 24.97 16.70 10.40
N ASN A 100 25.35 17.45 9.37
CA ASN A 100 26.31 18.57 9.44
C ASN A 100 27.70 18.12 9.93
N TYR A 101 28.32 17.19 9.22
CA TYR A 101 29.69 16.80 9.50
C TYR A 101 30.64 18.00 9.46
N GLN A 102 31.43 18.16 10.53
CA GLN A 102 32.60 19.04 10.55
C GLN A 102 33.74 18.27 11.22
N PRO A 103 34.99 18.37 10.72
CA PRO A 103 36.11 17.55 11.20
C PRO A 103 36.38 17.60 12.70
N ASP A 104 36.10 18.76 13.33
CA ASP A 104 36.44 19.03 14.72
C ASP A 104 35.20 19.22 15.61
N GLN A 105 34.01 18.85 15.13
CA GLN A 105 32.77 19.01 15.90
C GLN A 105 31.94 17.72 15.95
N PHE A 106 31.20 17.57 17.05
CA PHE A 106 30.17 16.55 17.16
C PHE A 106 29.03 16.82 16.18
N PHE A 107 28.34 15.77 15.75
CA PHE A 107 27.21 15.90 14.83
C PHE A 107 26.03 16.61 15.48
N ASN A 108 25.22 17.25 14.63
CA ASN A 108 23.86 17.56 15.00
C ASN A 108 23.03 16.27 14.93
N ILE A 109 22.59 15.77 16.08
CA ILE A 109 21.77 14.55 16.19
C ILE A 109 20.31 14.93 16.33
N GLU A 110 19.51 14.59 15.32
CA GLU A 110 18.06 14.71 15.35
C GLU A 110 17.44 13.36 15.68
N THR A 111 16.69 13.26 16.79
CA THR A 111 16.12 12.01 17.26
C THR A 111 14.61 11.95 17.14
N PHE A 112 14.10 10.78 16.78
CA PHE A 112 12.69 10.43 16.82
C PHE A 112 12.51 9.09 17.55
N PRO A 113 11.63 8.98 18.56
CA PRO A 113 10.85 10.05 19.17
C PRO A 113 11.74 11.11 19.85
N ASN A 114 11.29 12.37 19.94
CA ASN A 114 12.05 13.43 20.59
C ASN A 114 12.07 13.23 22.12
N GLN A 115 13.09 13.76 22.81
CA GLN A 115 13.28 13.57 24.25
C GLN A 115 12.11 14.11 25.11
N PHE A 116 11.30 15.05 24.60
CA PHE A 116 10.19 15.66 25.33
C PHE A 116 8.86 14.87 25.25
N LEU A 117 8.55 14.23 24.11
CA LEU A 117 7.46 13.25 23.97
C LEU A 117 7.91 11.83 24.41
N GLY A 118 9.22 11.63 24.57
CA GLY A 118 9.88 10.42 25.06
C GLY A 118 9.68 10.12 26.56
N ALA A 119 8.88 10.89 27.28
CA ALA A 119 8.55 10.60 28.69
C ALA A 119 7.54 9.45 28.87
N ALA A 120 6.86 9.00 27.80
CA ALA A 120 6.05 7.78 27.82
C ALA A 120 5.78 7.16 26.42
N PRO A 121 6.79 6.89 25.58
CA PRO A 121 6.58 6.22 24.29
C PRO A 121 6.18 4.76 24.54
N THR A 122 4.89 4.44 24.53
CA THR A 122 4.39 3.07 24.79
C THR A 122 4.56 2.13 23.59
N PHE A 123 5.71 2.17 22.91
CA PHE A 123 6.03 1.18 21.88
C PHE A 123 6.28 -0.15 22.58
N GLN A 124 5.50 -1.16 22.19
CA GLN A 124 5.58 -2.51 22.74
C GLN A 124 6.05 -3.47 21.66
N PHE A 125 6.97 -4.36 22.01
CA PHE A 125 7.44 -5.41 21.13
C PHE A 125 7.62 -6.74 21.90
N PHE A 126 7.62 -7.85 21.17
CA PHE A 126 7.64 -9.22 21.71
C PHE A 126 8.89 -9.99 21.31
N SER A 127 9.61 -9.52 20.31
CA SER A 127 10.88 -10.09 19.86
C SER A 127 11.92 -10.18 20.99
N PRO A 128 12.58 -11.35 21.20
CA PRO A 128 13.59 -11.56 22.26
C PRO A 128 14.97 -11.00 21.86
N HIS A 129 14.98 -9.98 21.01
CA HIS A 129 16.17 -9.39 20.43
C HIS A 129 15.85 -7.97 20.00
N LEU A 130 16.86 -7.13 20.08
CA LEU A 130 16.86 -5.76 19.62
C LEU A 130 18.11 -5.56 18.77
N TYR A 131 17.97 -4.85 17.67
CA TYR A 131 19.07 -4.50 16.77
C TYR A 131 19.29 -3.01 16.80
N ILE A 132 20.56 -2.64 16.95
CA ILE A 132 21.06 -1.30 16.66
C ILE A 132 21.71 -1.39 15.27
N THR A 133 21.19 -0.62 14.31
CA THR A 133 21.68 -0.60 12.93
C THR A 133 22.06 0.83 12.57
N GLY A 134 23.27 1.02 12.06
CA GLY A 134 23.78 2.30 11.57
C GLY A 134 24.02 2.22 10.07
N PHE A 135 23.41 3.12 9.32
CA PHE A 135 23.69 3.34 7.91
C PHE A 135 24.59 4.55 7.79
N ILE A 136 25.76 4.35 7.20
CA ILE A 136 26.79 5.36 7.05
C ILE A 136 26.81 5.75 5.58
N HIS A 137 26.59 7.04 5.31
CA HIS A 137 26.61 7.62 3.98
C HIS A 137 27.74 8.64 3.91
N GLY A 138 28.61 8.50 2.91
CA GLY A 138 29.72 9.41 2.67
C GLY A 138 30.08 9.43 1.19
N GLU A 139 31.32 9.78 0.89
CA GLU A 139 31.83 9.72 -0.47
C GLU A 139 32.17 8.28 -0.89
N ALA A 140 32.09 8.02 -2.20
CA ALA A 140 32.35 6.70 -2.77
C ALA A 140 33.76 6.20 -2.42
N GLY A 141 33.84 5.00 -1.81
CA GLY A 141 35.11 4.38 -1.42
C GLY A 141 35.83 5.06 -0.25
N ALA A 142 35.21 6.03 0.43
CA ALA A 142 35.85 6.67 1.58
C ALA A 142 35.93 5.71 2.78
N ILE A 143 36.99 5.86 3.57
CA ILE A 143 37.17 5.11 4.82
C ILE A 143 36.77 6.02 5.97
N VAL A 144 35.72 5.64 6.71
CA VAL A 144 35.28 6.34 7.92
C VAL A 144 35.96 5.71 9.12
N SER A 145 36.75 6.50 9.84
CA SER A 145 37.49 6.05 11.02
C SER A 145 36.87 6.59 12.31
N ASN A 146 37.15 5.92 13.43
CA ASN A 146 36.79 6.37 14.78
C ASN A 146 35.27 6.52 15.01
N LEU A 147 34.49 5.53 14.55
CA LEU A 147 33.04 5.50 14.75
C LEU A 147 32.74 4.95 16.16
N ALA A 148 32.35 5.82 17.09
CA ALA A 148 32.00 5.44 18.46
C ALA A 148 30.70 6.12 18.93
N PHE A 149 29.68 5.30 19.19
CA PHE A 149 28.38 5.72 19.70
C PHE A 149 27.89 4.82 20.85
N SER A 150 27.26 5.44 21.84
CA SER A 150 26.62 4.79 22.97
C SER A 150 25.10 4.90 22.89
N PHE A 151 24.42 3.82 23.24
CA PHE A 151 22.96 3.70 23.24
C PHE A 151 22.47 3.30 24.63
N TYR A 152 21.51 4.07 25.15
CA TYR A 152 20.80 3.75 26.38
C TYR A 152 19.37 3.34 26.04
N VAL A 153 18.94 2.19 26.55
CA VAL A 153 17.58 1.67 26.36
C VAL A 153 17.03 1.21 27.71
N ALA A 154 15.94 1.83 28.16
CA ALA A 154 15.21 1.40 29.35
C ALA A 154 13.92 0.70 28.93
N THR A 155 13.78 -0.58 29.28
CA THR A 155 12.58 -1.39 28.99
C THR A 155 11.87 -1.83 30.26
N ASP A 156 10.54 -1.79 30.27
CA ASP A 156 9.72 -2.52 31.24
C ASP A 156 9.28 -3.86 30.65
N ASP A 157 9.63 -4.92 31.38
CA ASP A 157 9.44 -6.29 30.99
C ASP A 157 8.19 -6.87 31.67
N LYS A 158 7.16 -7.19 30.88
CA LYS A 158 5.96 -7.87 31.38
C LYS A 158 5.83 -9.27 30.80
N LYS A 159 5.57 -10.27 31.64
CA LYS A 159 5.27 -11.64 31.17
C LYS A 159 4.05 -11.63 30.24
N ALA A 160 4.21 -12.20 29.05
CA ALA A 160 3.14 -12.33 28.07
C ALA A 160 2.62 -13.78 28.05
N GLY A 161 1.32 -13.96 27.80
CA GLY A 161 0.77 -15.28 27.49
C GLY A 161 1.34 -15.83 26.18
N LEU A 162 1.28 -17.15 25.99
CA LEU A 162 1.87 -17.80 24.81
C LEU A 162 1.22 -17.35 23.49
N VAL A 163 -0.10 -17.18 23.48
CA VAL A 163 -0.86 -16.72 22.31
C VAL A 163 -0.53 -15.28 21.90
N PRO A 164 -0.62 -14.25 22.78
CA PRO A 164 -0.27 -12.89 22.41
C PRO A 164 1.21 -12.73 22.05
N TYR A 165 2.10 -13.48 22.72
CA TYR A 165 3.51 -13.51 22.37
C TYR A 165 3.75 -14.08 20.96
N GLY A 166 3.13 -15.21 20.63
CA GLY A 166 3.26 -15.84 19.30
C GLY A 166 2.69 -14.98 18.17
N LEU A 167 1.50 -14.40 18.36
CA LEU A 167 0.89 -13.49 17.37
C LEU A 167 1.70 -12.20 17.21
N GLY A 168 2.23 -11.65 18.30
CA GLY A 168 3.10 -10.47 18.28
C GLY A 168 4.36 -10.70 17.44
N LEU A 169 5.06 -11.82 17.67
CA LEU A 169 6.24 -12.20 16.89
C LEU A 169 5.93 -12.36 15.40
N ILE A 170 4.80 -13.00 15.06
CA ILE A 170 4.41 -13.19 13.66
C ILE A 170 4.12 -11.83 13.00
N ARG A 171 3.43 -10.92 13.69
CA ARG A 171 3.16 -9.57 13.19
C ARG A 171 4.46 -8.81 12.94
N GLU A 172 5.35 -8.76 13.93
CA GLU A 172 6.62 -8.03 13.82
C GLU A 172 7.47 -8.58 12.66
N ARG A 173 7.56 -9.91 12.54
CA ARG A 173 8.29 -10.56 11.44
C ARG A 173 7.65 -10.27 10.08
N SER A 174 6.33 -10.34 9.99
CA SER A 174 5.61 -10.09 8.73
C SER A 174 5.78 -8.65 8.26
N VAL A 175 5.75 -7.68 9.17
CA VAL A 175 5.98 -6.27 8.82
C VAL A 175 7.43 -6.05 8.42
N ALA A 176 8.39 -6.65 9.12
CA ALA A 176 9.80 -6.57 8.77
C ALA A 176 10.11 -7.11 7.36
N GLN A 177 9.41 -8.15 6.91
CA GLN A 177 9.60 -8.75 5.58
C GLN A 177 9.02 -7.91 4.42
N GLY A 178 8.05 -7.02 4.68
CA GLY A 178 7.35 -6.26 3.64
C GLY A 178 8.03 -4.96 3.19
N LEU A 179 9.25 -4.67 3.68
CA LEU A 179 9.77 -3.30 3.73
C LEU A 179 10.60 -2.81 2.54
N ASN A 180 10.77 -3.60 1.47
CA ASN A 180 11.61 -3.19 0.33
C ASN A 180 11.13 -1.94 -0.41
N LEU A 181 9.81 -1.68 -0.47
CA LEU A 181 9.26 -0.48 -1.11
C LEU A 181 7.92 -0.11 -0.45
N VAL A 182 7.94 0.90 0.41
CA VAL A 182 6.72 1.41 1.05
C VAL A 182 6.46 2.82 0.52
N GLN A 183 5.56 2.93 -0.47
CA GLN A 183 5.04 4.21 -0.92
C GLN A 183 3.81 4.58 -0.09
N GLN A 184 4.03 5.18 1.07
CA GLN A 184 2.97 5.73 1.92
C GLN A 184 2.71 7.19 1.51
N GLY A 185 1.94 7.36 0.44
CA GLY A 185 1.56 8.68 -0.05
C GLY A 185 1.19 8.67 -1.53
N ARG A 186 0.24 9.53 -1.91
CA ARG A 186 -0.12 9.75 -3.31
C ARG A 186 0.41 11.11 -3.75
N THR A 187 1.15 11.14 -4.84
CA THR A 187 1.50 12.41 -5.50
C THR A 187 0.27 12.94 -6.23
N ILE A 188 -0.16 14.14 -5.86
CA ILE A 188 -1.21 14.86 -6.58
C ILE A 188 -0.52 15.98 -7.37
N PRO A 189 -0.49 15.90 -8.72
CA PRO A 189 0.09 16.98 -9.51
C PRO A 189 -0.73 18.26 -9.29
N PRO A 190 -0.11 19.45 -9.23
CA PRO A 190 -0.80 20.72 -8.92
C PRO A 190 -2.05 20.98 -9.77
N ALA A 191 -2.02 20.58 -11.05
CA ALA A 191 -3.15 20.68 -11.96
C ALA A 191 -4.42 19.89 -11.52
N ARG A 192 -4.29 18.92 -10.60
CA ARG A 192 -5.38 18.09 -10.08
C ARG A 192 -5.75 18.42 -8.62
N ASN A 193 -5.14 19.44 -8.02
CA ASN A 193 -5.40 19.86 -6.64
C ASN A 193 -6.77 20.55 -6.51
N VAL A 194 -7.19 21.30 -7.54
CA VAL A 194 -8.51 21.95 -7.57
C VAL A 194 -9.61 20.89 -7.60
N GLY A 195 -10.44 20.86 -6.54
CA GLY A 195 -11.57 19.94 -6.40
C GLY A 195 -11.31 18.64 -5.63
N GLN A 196 -10.17 18.49 -4.95
CA GLN A 196 -9.88 17.36 -4.04
C GLN A 196 -9.99 17.72 -2.55
N ILE A 197 -10.79 18.75 -2.22
CA ILE A 197 -10.94 19.29 -0.85
C ILE A 197 -11.75 18.35 0.05
N PHE A 198 -12.52 17.43 -0.54
CA PHE A 198 -13.26 16.38 0.16
C PHE A 198 -13.08 15.04 -0.57
N PRO A 199 -13.14 13.89 0.14
CA PRO A 199 -13.22 12.57 -0.48
C PRO A 199 -14.59 12.38 -1.13
N MET A 200 -14.91 13.20 -2.13
CA MET A 200 -16.03 12.94 -3.01
C MET A 200 -15.55 11.98 -4.07
N TRP A 201 -16.16 10.79 -4.11
CA TRP A 201 -16.18 10.02 -5.34
C TRP A 201 -16.76 10.96 -6.41
N LYS A 202 -15.94 11.38 -7.38
CA LYS A 202 -16.39 12.15 -8.57
C LYS A 202 -17.49 11.43 -9.39
N TYR A 203 -17.90 10.24 -8.98
CA TYR A 203 -18.73 9.31 -9.72
C TYR A 203 -19.87 8.83 -8.84
N GLY A 204 -20.86 9.71 -8.69
CA GLY A 204 -22.16 9.47 -8.06
C GLY A 204 -23.24 10.40 -8.61
N GLY A 205 -23.07 10.89 -9.84
CA GLY A 205 -24.06 11.67 -10.58
C GLY A 205 -24.87 10.79 -11.54
N ALA A 206 -26.11 11.19 -11.83
CA ALA A 206 -26.99 10.51 -12.79
C ALA A 206 -26.25 10.22 -14.10
N ARG A 207 -26.22 8.94 -14.50
CA ARG A 207 -25.68 8.55 -15.81
C ARG A 207 -26.60 9.11 -16.90
N PRO A 208 -26.08 9.49 -18.09
CA PRO A 208 -26.95 9.84 -19.20
C PRO A 208 -27.86 8.66 -19.55
N GLU A 209 -29.11 8.94 -19.93
CA GLU A 209 -30.10 7.94 -20.33
C GLU A 209 -30.39 8.05 -21.83
N ARG A 210 -30.59 6.91 -22.50
CA ARG A 210 -31.02 6.86 -23.91
C ARG A 210 -32.55 6.85 -23.97
N MET A 211 -33.11 7.35 -25.07
CA MET A 211 -34.54 7.22 -25.37
C MET A 211 -34.76 6.73 -26.80
N LEU A 212 -35.87 6.02 -27.01
CA LEU A 212 -36.30 5.56 -28.32
C LEU A 212 -36.68 6.76 -29.21
N ARG A 213 -36.37 6.67 -30.51
CA ARG A 213 -36.73 7.72 -31.48
C ARG A 213 -38.22 7.61 -31.88
N GLY A 214 -38.97 8.71 -31.82
CA GLY A 214 -40.42 8.69 -32.09
C GLY A 214 -40.85 8.63 -33.56
N ASP A 215 -39.91 8.66 -34.51
CA ASP A 215 -40.17 8.78 -35.96
C ASP A 215 -40.11 7.44 -36.71
N ALA A 216 -39.30 6.49 -36.24
CA ALA A 216 -39.08 5.19 -36.86
C ALA A 216 -39.67 4.00 -36.07
N LEU A 217 -40.23 4.25 -34.88
CA LEU A 217 -40.80 3.25 -33.99
C LEU A 217 -42.32 3.43 -33.92
N ALA A 218 -43.03 2.65 -34.72
CA ALA A 218 -44.46 2.38 -34.52
C ALA A 218 -44.56 1.01 -33.84
N ASP A 219 -43.84 0.84 -32.72
CA ASP A 219 -43.23 -0.42 -32.32
C ASP A 219 -43.62 -0.80 -30.87
N PHE A 220 -44.33 -1.93 -30.70
CA PHE A 220 -44.36 -2.95 -29.62
C PHE A 220 -44.06 -2.58 -28.13
N PHE A 221 -43.14 -1.66 -27.83
CA PHE A 221 -42.65 -1.31 -26.50
C PHE A 221 -43.32 -0.08 -25.87
N LEU A 222 -44.06 0.71 -26.65
CA LEU A 222 -44.79 1.89 -26.16
C LEU A 222 -46.30 1.60 -26.16
N PRO A 223 -47.05 2.08 -25.14
CA PRO A 223 -48.50 1.97 -25.14
C PRO A 223 -49.12 2.90 -26.18
N TYR A 224 -50.09 2.40 -26.94
CA TYR A 224 -50.88 3.17 -27.91
C TYR A 224 -52.36 3.23 -27.50
N ALA A 225 -53.07 4.24 -27.99
CA ALA A 225 -54.52 4.29 -27.87
C ALA A 225 -55.16 3.26 -28.81
N SER A 226 -56.36 2.78 -28.48
CA SER A 226 -57.03 1.70 -29.24
C SER A 226 -57.42 2.07 -30.67
N ASN A 227 -57.34 3.34 -31.04
CA ASN A 227 -57.66 3.90 -32.34
C ASN A 227 -56.44 4.29 -33.19
N ASP A 228 -55.22 4.12 -32.66
CA ASP A 228 -53.99 4.40 -33.40
C ASP A 228 -53.60 3.20 -34.28
N SER A 229 -53.12 3.48 -35.50
CA SER A 229 -52.62 2.43 -36.40
C SER A 229 -51.25 1.92 -35.92
N GLU A 230 -51.15 0.65 -35.52
CA GLU A 230 -49.88 0.02 -35.14
C GLU A 230 -49.18 -0.59 -36.36
N LYS A 231 -47.86 -0.39 -36.47
CA LYS A 231 -47.04 -1.06 -37.49
C LYS A 231 -46.53 -2.38 -36.92
N MET A 232 -46.89 -3.50 -37.55
CA MET A 232 -46.43 -4.80 -37.08
C MET A 232 -44.91 -4.95 -37.23
N VAL A 233 -44.22 -5.22 -36.11
CA VAL A 233 -42.77 -5.45 -36.07
C VAL A 233 -42.49 -6.95 -36.13
N ASN A 234 -41.60 -7.39 -37.02
CA ASN A 234 -41.16 -8.79 -37.06
C ASN A 234 -40.35 -9.15 -35.79
N THR A 235 -40.55 -10.37 -35.28
CA THR A 235 -39.76 -11.01 -34.22
C THR A 235 -38.24 -10.83 -34.38
N ALA A 236 -37.72 -10.87 -35.61
CA ALA A 236 -36.28 -10.63 -35.86
C ALA A 236 -35.86 -9.21 -35.44
N ASN A 237 -36.68 -8.20 -35.72
CA ASN A 237 -36.41 -6.81 -35.35
C ASN A 237 -36.51 -6.60 -33.84
N ILE A 238 -37.51 -7.18 -33.18
CA ILE A 238 -37.69 -7.12 -31.72
C ILE A 238 -36.45 -7.71 -31.01
N ARG A 239 -35.90 -8.81 -31.53
CA ARG A 239 -34.67 -9.41 -30.97
C ARG A 239 -33.45 -8.50 -31.12
N THR A 240 -33.34 -7.75 -32.21
CA THR A 240 -32.25 -6.77 -32.38
C THR A 240 -32.35 -5.65 -31.33
N TYR A 241 -33.55 -5.15 -31.05
CA TYR A 241 -33.77 -4.18 -29.96
C TYR A 241 -33.34 -4.75 -28.60
N VAL A 242 -33.77 -5.96 -28.25
CA VAL A 242 -33.41 -6.59 -26.97
C VAL A 242 -31.90 -6.88 -26.89
N LYS A 243 -31.25 -7.27 -28.00
CA LYS A 243 -29.80 -7.49 -28.06
C LYS A 243 -29.04 -6.20 -27.79
N ALA A 244 -29.43 -5.09 -28.43
CA ALA A 244 -28.82 -3.79 -28.22
C ALA A 244 -29.10 -3.21 -26.82
N ALA A 245 -30.25 -3.50 -26.21
CA ALA A 245 -30.49 -3.14 -24.81
C ALA A 245 -29.53 -3.89 -23.85
N ARG A 246 -29.21 -5.16 -24.14
CA ARG A 246 -28.33 -6.01 -23.31
C ARG A 246 -26.82 -5.74 -23.45
N THR A 247 -26.39 -4.86 -24.36
CA THR A 247 -24.97 -4.57 -24.52
C THR A 247 -24.43 -3.81 -23.32
N MET A 248 -23.34 -4.32 -22.74
CA MET A 248 -22.57 -3.57 -21.75
C MET A 248 -21.93 -2.36 -22.43
N GLN A 249 -21.99 -1.22 -21.75
CA GLN A 249 -21.39 0.04 -22.19
C GLN A 249 -20.29 0.43 -21.22
N GLY A 250 -19.39 1.31 -21.68
CA GLY A 250 -18.33 1.87 -20.85
C GLY A 250 -18.87 2.49 -19.56
N PHE A 251 -18.00 2.62 -18.56
CA PHE A 251 -18.38 3.12 -17.23
C PHE A 251 -18.87 4.58 -17.25
N ASP A 252 -18.65 5.32 -18.33
CA ASP A 252 -19.05 6.71 -18.59
C ASP A 252 -20.26 6.85 -19.54
N GLN A 253 -20.72 5.76 -20.15
CA GLN A 253 -21.76 5.77 -21.20
C GLN A 253 -23.14 5.33 -20.67
N ALA A 254 -24.19 5.85 -21.32
CA ALA A 254 -25.58 5.45 -21.06
C ALA A 254 -25.79 3.95 -21.33
N PHE A 255 -26.55 3.25 -20.48
CA PHE A 255 -26.85 1.83 -20.68
C PHE A 255 -27.69 1.57 -21.95
N GLY A 256 -27.36 0.49 -22.67
CA GLY A 256 -27.89 0.17 -24.00
C GLY A 256 -27.00 0.70 -25.15
N ALA A 257 -27.18 0.17 -26.37
CA ALA A 257 -26.38 0.51 -27.54
C ALA A 257 -27.04 1.49 -28.50
N PHE A 258 -26.22 2.16 -29.31
CA PHE A 258 -26.66 2.74 -30.57
C PHE A 258 -26.66 1.66 -31.65
N ASP A 259 -27.78 1.53 -32.35
CA ASP A 259 -27.89 0.74 -33.58
C ASP A 259 -28.05 1.70 -34.76
N ALA A 260 -27.28 1.49 -35.83
CA ALA A 260 -27.25 2.39 -36.97
C ALA A 260 -28.60 2.51 -37.70
N ALA A 261 -29.43 1.46 -37.65
CA ALA A 261 -30.75 1.44 -38.28
C ALA A 261 -31.88 1.82 -37.30
N LYS A 262 -31.72 1.53 -36.01
CA LYS A 262 -32.77 1.65 -34.99
C LYS A 262 -32.59 2.82 -34.01
N GLY A 263 -31.45 3.50 -34.06
CA GLY A 263 -31.17 4.67 -33.23
C GLY A 263 -30.65 4.32 -31.83
N GLN A 264 -30.93 5.19 -30.87
CA GLN A 264 -30.48 5.01 -29.48
C GLN A 264 -31.43 4.05 -28.75
N ILE A 265 -30.94 2.87 -28.38
CA ILE A 265 -31.76 1.86 -27.71
C ILE A 265 -31.43 1.88 -26.21
N PRO A 266 -32.43 2.12 -25.33
CA PRO A 266 -32.23 2.13 -23.89
C PRO A 266 -32.26 0.73 -23.27
N ASP A 267 -31.66 0.62 -22.08
CA ASP A 267 -31.59 -0.64 -21.34
C ASP A 267 -32.96 -1.09 -20.79
N TRP A 268 -33.86 -0.17 -20.44
CA TRP A 268 -35.16 -0.52 -19.86
C TRP A 268 -36.01 -1.42 -20.78
N LEU A 269 -35.71 -1.47 -22.08
CA LEU A 269 -36.38 -2.32 -23.05
C LEU A 269 -36.19 -3.82 -22.75
N ARG A 270 -35.19 -4.21 -21.95
CA ARG A 270 -35.05 -5.59 -21.47
C ARG A 270 -35.94 -5.94 -20.29
N LEU A 271 -36.53 -4.94 -19.64
CA LEU A 271 -37.35 -5.12 -18.43
C LEU A 271 -38.76 -5.57 -18.84
N HIS A 272 -39.34 -6.46 -18.05
CA HIS A 272 -40.72 -6.94 -18.22
C HIS A 272 -41.06 -7.55 -19.59
N LEU A 273 -40.05 -8.04 -20.32
CA LEU A 273 -40.26 -8.77 -21.58
C LEU A 273 -41.05 -10.06 -21.33
N ASN A 274 -41.94 -10.40 -22.27
CA ASN A 274 -42.64 -11.67 -22.27
C ASN A 274 -41.64 -12.86 -22.34
N ARG A 275 -42.00 -14.00 -21.74
CA ARG A 275 -41.09 -15.16 -21.63
C ARG A 275 -40.59 -15.68 -22.98
N GLY A 276 -41.37 -15.51 -24.04
CA GLY A 276 -40.99 -15.89 -25.41
C GLY A 276 -39.83 -15.05 -25.99
N LEU A 277 -39.73 -13.75 -25.66
CA LEU A 277 -38.61 -12.91 -26.07
C LEU A 277 -37.39 -13.10 -25.17
N VAL A 278 -37.59 -13.43 -23.89
CA VAL A 278 -36.51 -13.72 -22.94
C VAL A 278 -35.77 -15.01 -23.31
N ALA A 279 -36.51 -16.06 -23.68
CA ALA A 279 -35.96 -17.38 -24.01
C ALA A 279 -35.18 -17.43 -25.34
N GLY A 280 -35.31 -16.41 -26.19
CA GLY A 280 -34.68 -16.37 -27.50
C GLY A 280 -35.40 -17.24 -28.56
N PRO A 281 -34.77 -17.49 -29.72
CA PRO A 281 -35.35 -18.39 -30.72
C PRO A 281 -35.58 -19.78 -30.15
N ILE A 282 -36.76 -20.35 -30.41
CA ILE A 282 -36.99 -21.79 -30.25
C ILE A 282 -35.95 -22.49 -31.14
N ARG A 283 -35.08 -23.29 -30.51
CA ARG A 283 -34.08 -24.07 -31.23
C ARG A 283 -34.80 -25.11 -32.08
N ALA A 284 -34.32 -25.34 -33.30
CA ALA A 284 -34.92 -26.34 -34.21
C ALA A 284 -34.90 -27.77 -33.65
N GLN A 285 -34.10 -28.03 -32.61
CA GLN A 285 -34.01 -29.30 -31.92
C GLN A 285 -34.59 -29.15 -30.50
N GLN A 286 -35.74 -29.78 -30.27
CA GLN A 286 -36.32 -30.01 -28.96
C GLN A 286 -36.38 -31.55 -28.81
N PRO A 287 -35.83 -32.17 -27.74
CA PRO A 287 -35.79 -31.71 -26.34
C PRO A 287 -34.44 -31.13 -25.84
N PRO A 288 -34.40 -30.55 -24.61
CA PRO A 288 -33.20 -29.97 -24.01
C PRO A 288 -32.06 -30.97 -23.87
N ARG A 289 -30.82 -30.52 -24.14
CA ARG A 289 -29.60 -31.31 -23.96
C ARG A 289 -29.44 -31.71 -22.49
N LYS A 290 -29.80 -32.95 -22.13
CA LYS A 290 -29.55 -33.51 -20.81
C LYS A 290 -28.09 -33.99 -20.78
N LEU A 291 -27.35 -33.64 -19.74
CA LEU A 291 -25.97 -34.10 -19.55
C LEU A 291 -25.97 -35.15 -18.44
N ALA A 292 -25.13 -36.18 -18.57
CA ALA A 292 -24.77 -37.05 -17.46
C ALA A 292 -23.79 -36.33 -16.52
N ASP A 293 -23.65 -36.81 -15.28
CA ASP A 293 -22.78 -36.20 -14.26
C ASP A 293 -21.29 -36.15 -14.67
N ASN A 294 -20.90 -36.91 -15.69
CA ASN A 294 -19.56 -36.90 -16.31
C ASN A 294 -19.42 -35.89 -17.47
N GLY A 295 -20.43 -35.06 -17.73
CA GLY A 295 -20.42 -34.04 -18.79
C GLY A 295 -20.77 -34.55 -20.19
N ASN A 296 -21.01 -35.85 -20.38
CA ASN A 296 -21.44 -36.38 -21.68
C ASN A 296 -22.91 -36.07 -21.96
N THR A 297 -23.23 -35.82 -23.24
CA THR A 297 -24.60 -35.55 -23.67
C THR A 297 -25.43 -36.84 -23.71
N LEU A 298 -26.52 -36.88 -22.97
CA LEU A 298 -27.53 -37.93 -23.04
C LEU A 298 -28.38 -37.67 -24.29
N MET A 299 -28.24 -38.53 -25.29
CA MET A 299 -29.18 -38.60 -26.42
C MET A 299 -30.40 -39.40 -25.97
N PHE A 300 -31.59 -38.79 -26.04
CA PHE A 300 -32.88 -39.48 -26.01
C PHE A 300 -33.58 -39.22 -27.33
#